data_AF-A0A3D2FCU0-F1
#
_entry.id   AF-A0A3D2FCU0-F1
#
_cell.length_a   1.000
_cell.length_b   1.000
_cell.length_c   1.000
_cell.angle_alpha   90.00
_cell.angle_beta   90.00
_cell.angle_gamma   90.00
#
_symmetry.space_group_name_H-M   'P 1'
#
loop_
_entity.id
_entity.type
_entity.pdbx_description
1 polymer ?
#
loop_
_entity_poly.entity_id
_entity_poly.type
_entity_poly.pdbx_seq_one_letter_code
_entity_poly.pdbx_strand_id
1 'polypeptide(L)'
;NGSINLPLLNEVAGSTVTFPPPEAADPWETTTIREDTNSRRQETDLNTGIVHLHIVDDFGKVRDGNHGLINGSTAREHWQIHPNDPLSAKGSCHWTDELERKNIRLRTEARCEMWSDKDTFYLSAKIEAFENDQLIYQRDLNDEILRNGT
;
A
#
# COMPACT_ATOMS: atom_id res chain seq x y z
N ASN A 1 -39.73 -8.97 21.35
CA ASN A 1 -40.41 -7.69 21.05
C ASN A 1 -39.61 -6.55 21.64
N GLY A 2 -38.85 -5.83 20.81
CA GLY A 2 -38.16 -4.62 21.23
C GLY A 2 -38.80 -3.41 20.56
N SER A 3 -39.00 -2.33 21.32
CA SER A 3 -39.37 -1.02 20.78
C SER A 3 -38.38 0.03 21.27
N ILE A 4 -38.13 1.02 20.42
CA ILE A 4 -37.35 2.21 20.74
C ILE A 4 -38.27 3.41 20.57
N ASN A 5 -38.26 4.31 21.57
CA ASN A 5 -38.89 5.62 21.49
C ASN A 5 -37.81 6.63 21.13
N LEU A 6 -37.94 7.25 19.96
CA LEU A 6 -37.10 8.37 19.55
C LEU A 6 -37.86 9.68 19.78
N PRO A 7 -37.20 10.74 20.26
CA PRO A 7 -37.80 12.06 20.32
C PRO A 7 -38.11 12.53 18.89
N LEU A 8 -39.38 12.83 18.63
CA LEU A 8 -39.82 13.47 17.40
C LEU A 8 -39.55 14.98 17.50
N LEU A 9 -38.89 15.54 16.48
CA LEU A 9 -38.75 16.98 16.34
C LEU A 9 -40.15 17.60 16.26
N ASN A 10 -40.48 18.43 17.25
CA ASN A 10 -41.78 19.07 17.32
C ASN A 10 -41.77 20.30 16.39
N GLU A 11 -42.22 20.13 15.14
CA GLU A 11 -42.19 21.17 14.10
C GLU A 11 -42.92 22.47 14.51
N VAL A 12 -43.80 22.40 15.52
CA VAL A 12 -44.59 23.53 16.05
C VAL A 12 -43.74 24.52 16.89
N ALA A 13 -42.53 24.14 17.32
CA ALA A 13 -41.66 25.00 18.13
C ALA A 13 -40.64 25.84 17.33
N GLY A 14 -40.87 26.02 16.02
CA GLY A 14 -40.38 27.19 15.28
C GLY A 14 -38.87 27.38 15.09
N SER A 15 -38.02 26.40 15.42
CA SER A 15 -36.59 26.47 15.09
C SER A 15 -36.22 25.46 14.02
N THR A 16 -36.55 25.77 12.77
CA THR A 16 -35.95 25.13 11.61
C THR A 16 -34.50 25.59 11.53
N VAL A 17 -33.56 24.74 11.98
CA VAL A 17 -32.14 25.00 11.82
C VAL A 17 -31.85 25.06 10.32
N THR A 18 -31.44 26.23 9.83
CA THR A 18 -30.97 26.40 8.46
C THR A 18 -29.46 26.28 8.48
N PHE A 19 -28.92 25.24 7.87
CA PHE A 19 -27.48 25.11 7.68
C PHE A 19 -27.01 26.06 6.58
N PRO A 20 -25.79 26.63 6.69
CA PRO A 20 -25.19 27.32 5.57
C PRO A 20 -25.00 26.35 4.38
N PRO A 21 -24.87 26.88 3.15
CA PRO A 21 -24.43 26.09 2.01
C PRO A 21 -23.16 25.29 2.34
N PRO A 22 -22.94 24.12 1.69
CA PRO A 22 -21.74 23.34 1.91
C PRO A 22 -20.50 24.19 1.59
N GLU A 23 -19.56 24.22 2.52
CA GLU A 23 -18.25 24.83 2.34
C GLU A 23 -17.25 23.73 1.97
N ALA A 24 -16.43 23.98 0.94
CA ALA A 24 -15.35 23.10 0.55
C ALA A 24 -14.01 23.80 0.84
N ALA A 25 -13.00 23.02 1.22
CA ALA A 25 -11.64 23.52 1.30
C ALA A 25 -11.14 23.92 -0.10
N ASP A 26 -10.16 24.83 -0.12
CA ASP A 26 -9.45 25.16 -1.36
C ASP A 26 -8.83 23.88 -1.98
N PRO A 27 -8.74 23.81 -3.32
CA PRO A 27 -8.10 22.69 -3.99
C PRO A 27 -6.70 22.43 -3.46
N TRP A 28 -6.33 21.15 -3.38
CA TRP A 28 -4.98 20.78 -2.95
C TRP A 28 -3.95 21.20 -4.00
N GLU A 29 -3.19 22.25 -3.69
CA GLU A 29 -2.12 22.73 -4.56
C GLU A 29 -0.88 21.84 -4.41
N THR A 30 -0.43 21.28 -5.53
CA THR A 30 0.79 20.46 -5.56
C THR A 30 1.67 20.81 -6.75
N THR A 31 2.97 20.54 -6.61
CA THR A 31 3.94 20.58 -7.72
C THR A 31 4.49 19.18 -7.94
N THR A 32 4.34 18.64 -9.14
CA THR A 32 4.91 17.35 -9.51
C THR A 32 6.44 17.45 -9.60
N ILE A 33 7.13 16.53 -8.93
CA ILE A 33 8.60 16.36 -8.95
C ILE A 33 8.98 15.14 -9.79
N ARG A 34 8.19 14.07 -9.69
CA ARG A 34 8.31 12.85 -10.49
C ARG A 34 6.90 12.45 -10.91
N GLU A 35 6.68 12.25 -12.20
CA GLU A 35 5.41 11.75 -12.73
C GLU A 35 5.17 10.32 -12.24
N ASP A 36 3.90 9.95 -12.09
CA ASP A 36 3.52 8.57 -11.83
C ASP A 36 3.69 7.71 -13.09
N THR A 37 4.03 6.44 -12.89
CA THR A 37 4.10 5.47 -13.97
C THR A 37 3.64 4.11 -13.47
N ASN A 38 3.04 3.33 -14.36
CA ASN A 38 2.65 1.96 -14.06
C ASN A 38 3.11 1.01 -15.16
N SER A 39 3.51 -0.19 -14.76
CA SER A 39 3.85 -1.26 -15.68
C SER A 39 3.40 -2.60 -15.15
N ARG A 40 2.89 -3.43 -16.06
CA ARG A 40 2.51 -4.83 -15.79
C ARG A 40 3.02 -5.66 -16.95
N ARG A 41 3.88 -6.62 -16.66
CA ARG A 41 4.52 -7.47 -17.67
C ARG A 41 4.44 -8.92 -17.26
N GLN A 42 3.92 -9.74 -18.17
CA GLN A 42 3.90 -11.19 -18.02
C GLN A 42 4.96 -11.80 -18.94
N GLU A 43 5.73 -12.74 -18.42
CA GLU A 43 6.76 -13.48 -19.15
C GLU A 43 6.61 -14.97 -18.89
N THR A 44 7.03 -15.79 -19.85
CA THR A 44 7.13 -17.25 -19.67
C THR A 44 8.54 -17.67 -20.01
N ASP A 45 9.22 -18.32 -19.07
CA ASP A 45 10.49 -18.99 -19.34
C ASP A 45 10.21 -20.25 -20.17
N LEU A 46 10.71 -20.29 -21.40
CA LEU A 46 10.48 -21.40 -22.32
C LEU A 46 11.26 -22.67 -21.98
N ASN A 47 12.32 -22.57 -21.17
CA ASN A 47 13.09 -23.72 -20.71
C ASN A 47 12.43 -24.39 -19.49
N THR A 48 11.95 -23.59 -18.53
CA THR A 48 11.39 -24.11 -17.28
C THR A 48 9.87 -24.19 -17.27
N GLY A 49 9.18 -23.46 -18.15
CA GLY A 49 7.72 -23.33 -18.17
C GLY A 49 7.15 -22.40 -17.09
N ILE A 50 7.99 -21.74 -16.28
CA ILE A 50 7.54 -20.81 -15.23
C ILE A 50 6.95 -19.55 -15.88
N VAL A 51 5.79 -19.15 -15.41
CA VAL A 51 5.16 -17.87 -15.76
C VAL A 51 5.51 -16.86 -14.67
N HIS A 52 6.02 -15.70 -15.07
CA HIS A 52 6.32 -14.57 -14.20
C HIS A 52 5.36 -13.41 -14.48
N LEU A 53 4.98 -12.68 -13.43
CA LEU A 53 4.29 -11.40 -13.51
C LEU A 53 5.09 -10.37 -12.73
N HIS A 54 5.51 -9.31 -13.43
CA HIS A 54 6.20 -8.15 -12.87
C HIS A 54 5.25 -6.96 -12.86
N ILE A 55 5.11 -6.32 -11.71
CA ILE A 55 4.31 -5.10 -11.54
C ILE A 55 5.20 -4.03 -10.95
N VAL A 56 5.14 -2.83 -11.52
CA VAL A 56 5.73 -1.63 -10.93
C VAL A 56 4.70 -0.52 -10.98
N ASP A 57 4.26 -0.06 -9.82
CA ASP A 57 3.39 1.11 -9.67
C ASP A 57 4.21 2.20 -8.95
N ASP A 58 4.74 3.16 -9.69
CA ASP A 58 5.34 4.38 -9.15
C ASP A 58 4.25 5.45 -9.06
N PHE A 59 3.89 5.83 -7.83
CA PHE A 59 2.87 6.84 -7.56
C PHE A 59 3.38 8.27 -7.76
N GLY A 60 4.58 8.41 -8.33
CA GLY A 60 5.24 9.68 -8.55
C GLY A 60 5.74 10.28 -7.24
N LYS A 61 6.05 11.57 -7.31
CA LYS A 61 6.53 12.36 -6.18
C LYS A 61 6.00 13.78 -6.34
N VAL A 62 5.29 14.27 -5.34
CA VAL A 62 4.67 15.60 -5.37
C VAL A 62 5.11 16.42 -4.18
N ARG A 63 5.14 17.75 -4.34
CA ARG A 63 5.34 18.71 -3.25
C ARG A 63 4.02 19.42 -2.97
N ASP A 64 3.60 19.40 -1.72
CA ASP A 64 2.49 20.22 -1.23
C ASP A 64 2.82 21.73 -1.30
N GLY A 65 1.93 22.53 -1.89
CA GLY A 65 2.12 23.96 -2.11
C GLY A 65 2.02 24.82 -0.84
N ASN A 66 1.34 24.36 0.20
CA ASN A 66 1.13 25.10 1.44
C ASN A 66 2.30 24.88 2.43
N HIS A 67 2.58 23.63 2.78
CA HIS A 67 3.59 23.30 3.79
C HIS A 67 4.92 22.80 3.21
N GLY A 68 4.99 22.51 1.92
CA GLY A 68 6.23 22.11 1.24
C GLY A 68 6.71 20.70 1.57
N LEU A 69 5.83 19.83 2.08
CA LEU A 69 6.15 18.41 2.25
C LEU A 69 6.21 17.77 0.87
N ILE A 70 7.20 16.94 0.65
CA ILE A 70 7.33 16.12 -0.54
C ILE A 70 7.02 14.69 -0.14
N ASN A 71 6.13 14.03 -0.87
CA ASN A 71 5.83 12.61 -0.68
C ASN A 71 5.91 11.88 -2.01
N GLY A 72 6.40 10.66 -1.97
CA GLY A 72 6.45 9.76 -3.12
C GLY A 72 6.44 8.31 -2.68
N SER A 73 6.05 7.42 -3.58
CA SER A 73 5.92 6.01 -3.26
C SER A 73 6.08 5.14 -4.50
N THR A 74 6.66 3.95 -4.34
CA THR A 74 6.79 2.99 -5.43
C THR A 74 6.61 1.57 -4.92
N ALA A 75 5.66 0.85 -5.51
CA ALA A 75 5.42 -0.56 -5.30
C ALA A 75 6.04 -1.37 -6.44
N ARG A 76 6.80 -2.41 -6.11
CA ARG A 76 7.27 -3.41 -7.07
C ARG A 76 6.84 -4.78 -6.60
N GLU A 77 6.25 -5.56 -7.49
CA GLU A 77 5.82 -6.91 -7.20
C GLU A 77 6.38 -7.87 -8.24
N HIS A 78 6.73 -9.06 -7.79
CA HIS A 78 7.12 -10.17 -8.65
C HIS A 78 6.43 -11.44 -8.19
N TRP A 79 5.66 -12.01 -9.09
CA TRP A 79 4.92 -13.26 -8.89
C TRP A 79 5.41 -14.30 -9.88
N GLN A 80 5.47 -15.55 -9.46
CA GLN A 80 5.84 -16.66 -10.33
C GLN A 80 5.07 -17.92 -9.99
N ILE A 81 4.79 -18.74 -11.01
CA ILE A 81 4.16 -20.06 -10.87
C ILE A 81 4.44 -20.91 -12.10
N HIS A 82 4.67 -22.21 -11.91
CA HIS A 82 4.65 -23.20 -12.97
C HIS A 82 3.20 -23.72 -13.14
N PRO A 83 2.61 -23.68 -14.35
CA PRO A 83 1.19 -24.02 -14.57
C PRO A 83 0.78 -25.43 -14.13
N ASN A 84 1.71 -26.38 -14.13
CA ASN A 84 1.47 -27.78 -13.74
C ASN A 84 1.87 -28.09 -12.28
N ASP A 85 2.39 -27.12 -11.54
CA ASP A 85 2.79 -27.31 -10.14
C ASP A 85 2.29 -26.14 -9.29
N PRO A 86 1.11 -26.26 -8.64
CA PRO A 86 0.58 -25.19 -7.81
C PRO A 86 1.43 -24.89 -6.56
N LEU A 87 2.33 -25.80 -6.14
CA LEU A 87 3.23 -25.55 -5.02
C LEU A 87 4.43 -24.67 -5.39
N SER A 88 4.69 -24.48 -6.69
CA SER A 88 5.74 -23.60 -7.18
C SER A 88 5.42 -22.10 -7.06
N ALA A 89 4.20 -21.75 -6.64
CA ALA A 89 3.77 -20.36 -6.51
C ALA A 89 4.66 -19.60 -5.50
N LYS A 90 5.25 -18.50 -5.95
CA LYS A 90 6.01 -17.58 -5.10
C LYS A 90 5.67 -16.13 -5.45
N GLY A 91 5.49 -15.32 -4.43
CA GLY A 91 5.28 -13.88 -4.54
C GLY A 91 6.32 -13.09 -3.76
N SER A 92 6.65 -11.92 -4.25
CA SER A 92 7.45 -10.94 -3.54
C SER A 92 6.94 -9.53 -3.81
N CYS A 93 6.96 -8.69 -2.79
CA CYS A 93 6.64 -7.27 -2.88
C CYS A 93 7.77 -6.45 -2.27
N HIS A 94 8.08 -5.33 -2.89
CA HIS A 94 9.02 -4.34 -2.39
C HIS A 94 8.41 -2.95 -2.54
N TRP A 95 8.10 -2.32 -1.42
CA TRP A 95 7.56 -0.98 -1.31
C TRP A 95 8.62 0.01 -0.84
N THR A 96 8.70 1.16 -1.49
CA THR A 96 9.51 2.31 -1.06
C THR A 96 8.56 3.48 -0.81
N ASP A 97 8.57 4.05 0.39
CA ASP A 97 7.90 5.32 0.70
C ASP A 97 8.94 6.39 1.01
N GLU A 98 8.74 7.59 0.47
CA GLU A 98 9.63 8.74 0.63
C GLU A 98 8.85 9.93 1.22
N LEU A 99 9.40 10.58 2.25
CA LEU A 99 8.92 11.85 2.79
C LEU A 99 10.08 12.83 2.93
N GLU A 100 9.95 14.03 2.37
CA GLU A 100 11.02 15.03 2.43
C GLU A 100 10.48 16.41 2.79
N ARG A 101 11.19 17.13 3.67
CA ARG A 101 10.89 18.53 3.96
C ARG A 101 12.15 19.21 4.47
N LYS A 102 12.60 20.25 3.76
CA LYS A 102 13.82 21.00 4.09
C LYS A 102 15.03 20.04 4.17
N ASN A 103 15.58 19.85 5.37
CA ASN A 103 16.77 19.03 5.62
C ASN A 103 16.43 17.62 6.16
N ILE A 104 15.15 17.24 6.13
CA ILE A 104 14.69 15.92 6.55
C ILE A 104 14.30 15.14 5.30
N ARG A 105 14.92 13.97 5.12
CA ARG A 105 14.56 12.96 4.13
C ARG A 105 14.33 11.63 4.83
N LEU A 106 13.09 11.20 4.90
CA LEU A 106 12.70 9.90 5.43
C LEU A 106 12.43 8.95 4.28
N ARG A 107 12.86 7.70 4.42
CA ARG A 107 12.56 6.64 3.47
C ARG A 107 12.26 5.35 4.22
N THR A 108 11.18 4.67 3.86
CA THR A 108 10.87 3.34 4.37
C THR A 108 10.95 2.35 3.23
N GLU A 109 11.64 1.24 3.46
CA GLU A 109 11.66 0.10 2.54
C GLU A 109 10.97 -1.07 3.22
N ALA A 110 9.85 -1.55 2.64
CA ALA A 110 9.18 -2.75 3.10
C ALA A 110 9.30 -3.83 2.03
N ARG A 111 9.79 -5.01 2.41
CA ARG A 111 9.89 -6.19 1.54
C ARG A 111 9.13 -7.33 2.17
N CYS A 112 8.40 -8.08 1.37
CA CYS A 112 7.83 -9.36 1.80
C CYS A 112 7.91 -10.39 0.69
N GLU A 113 7.98 -11.66 1.08
CA GLU A 113 7.93 -12.82 0.22
C GLU A 113 6.97 -13.84 0.82
N MET A 114 6.29 -14.58 -0.06
CA MET A 114 5.45 -15.70 0.33
C MET A 114 5.58 -16.84 -0.67
N TRP A 115 5.69 -18.07 -0.17
CA TRP A 115 5.66 -19.29 -0.97
C TRP A 115 5.04 -20.42 -0.16
N SER A 116 4.85 -21.59 -0.76
CA SER A 116 4.28 -22.74 -0.06
C SER A 116 4.95 -24.04 -0.44
N ASP A 117 4.85 -25.03 0.44
CA ASP A 117 4.95 -26.43 0.06
C ASP A 117 3.59 -27.13 0.24
N LYS A 118 3.61 -28.46 0.26
CA LYS A 118 2.41 -29.27 0.40
C LYS A 118 1.66 -28.99 1.69
N ASP A 119 2.37 -28.67 2.77
CA ASP A 119 1.86 -28.68 4.14
C ASP A 119 1.91 -27.30 4.80
N THR A 120 2.69 -26.35 4.26
CA THR A 120 2.99 -25.07 4.91
C THR A 120 3.02 -23.89 3.93
N PHE A 121 2.52 -22.74 4.36
CA PHE A 121 2.82 -21.43 3.77
C PHE A 121 3.96 -20.76 4.55
N TYR A 122 4.94 -20.25 3.84
CA TYR A 122 6.08 -19.54 4.40
C TYR A 122 5.96 -18.05 4.08
N LEU A 123 6.22 -17.21 5.08
CA LEU A 123 6.26 -15.76 4.93
C LEU A 123 7.60 -15.25 5.42
N SER A 124 8.19 -14.33 4.66
CA SER A 124 9.35 -13.56 5.08
C SER A 124 9.08 -12.08 4.84
N ALA A 125 9.42 -11.22 5.79
CA ALA A 125 9.24 -9.78 5.65
C ALA A 125 10.37 -9.02 6.32
N LYS A 126 10.71 -7.87 5.74
CA LYS A 126 11.71 -6.94 6.23
C LYS A 126 11.19 -5.52 6.10
N ILE A 127 11.34 -4.72 7.13
CA ILE A 127 11.11 -3.28 7.08
C ILE A 127 12.37 -2.53 7.53
N GLU A 128 12.75 -1.52 6.77
CA GLU A 128 13.87 -0.63 7.05
C GLU A 128 13.38 0.82 7.01
N ALA A 129 13.78 1.63 7.99
CA ALA A 129 13.51 3.07 7.99
C ALA A 129 14.83 3.84 8.00
N PHE A 130 14.91 4.84 7.14
CA PHE A 130 16.08 5.68 6.92
C PHE A 130 15.76 7.14 7.23
N GLU A 131 16.66 7.84 7.90
CA GLU A 131 16.69 9.29 8.01
C GLU A 131 17.96 9.81 7.33
N ASN A 132 17.81 10.68 6.33
CA ASN A 132 18.91 11.25 5.54
C ASN A 132 19.88 10.17 5.04
N ASP A 133 19.30 9.08 4.51
CA ASP A 133 19.99 7.89 4.01
C ASP A 133 20.77 7.07 5.06
N GLN A 134 20.65 7.41 6.35
CA GLN A 134 21.12 6.58 7.46
C GLN A 134 20.01 5.65 7.94
N LEU A 135 20.31 4.34 8.02
CA LEU A 135 19.39 3.36 8.59
C LEU A 135 19.22 3.62 10.09
N ILE A 136 18.01 3.96 10.52
CA ILE A 136 17.68 4.24 11.93
C ILE A 136 16.85 3.13 12.58
N TYR A 137 16.22 2.28 11.78
CA TYR A 137 15.44 1.16 12.27
C TYR A 137 15.38 0.05 11.23
N GLN A 138 15.47 -1.20 11.69
CA GLN A 138 15.23 -2.38 10.88
C GLN A 138 14.49 -3.42 11.72
N ARG A 139 13.58 -4.15 11.09
CA ARG A 139 12.98 -5.36 11.65
C ARG A 139 12.75 -6.40 10.56
N ASP A 140 13.08 -7.63 10.89
CA ASP A 140 12.81 -8.81 10.07
C ASP A 140 11.77 -9.68 10.78
N LEU A 141 10.94 -10.37 9.99
CA LEU A 141 9.91 -11.29 10.44
C LEU A 141 9.91 -12.50 9.51
N ASN A 142 9.85 -13.69 10.07
CA ASN A 142 9.51 -14.90 9.32
C ASN A 142 8.37 -15.59 10.05
N ASP A 143 7.46 -16.20 9.30
CA ASP A 143 6.33 -16.94 9.84
C ASP A 143 6.01 -18.16 8.97
N GLU A 144 5.44 -19.17 9.61
CA GLU A 144 5.08 -20.44 8.99
C GLU A 144 3.64 -20.81 9.39
N ILE A 145 2.78 -20.98 8.39
CA ILE A 145 1.36 -21.25 8.59
C ILE A 145 1.04 -22.62 7.99
N LEU A 146 0.69 -23.58 8.85
CA LEU A 146 0.27 -24.91 8.41
C LEU A 146 -1.03 -24.83 7.59
N ARG A 147 -1.12 -25.68 6.56
CA ARG A 147 -2.31 -25.83 5.71
C ARG A 147 -3.32 -26.71 6.44
N ASN A 148 -4.33 -26.08 7.02
CA ASN A 148 -5.46 -26.79 7.63
C ASN A 148 -6.41 -27.26 6.52
N GLY A 149 -6.04 -28.33 5.81
CA GLY A 149 -6.93 -29.04 4.89
C GLY A 149 -7.93 -29.87 5.69
N THR A 150 -9.13 -29.32 5.93
CA THR A 150 -10.33 -30.10 6.31
C THR A 150 -11.25 -30.24 5.14
#